data_AF-A0A2A9GZG2-F1
#
_entry.id   AF-A0A2A9GZG2-F1
#
_cell.length_a   1.000
_cell.length_b   1.000
_cell.length_c   1.000
_cell.angle_alpha   90.00
_cell.angle_beta   90.00
_cell.angle_gamma   90.00
#
_symmetry.space_group_name_H-M   'P 1'
#
loop_
_entity.id
_entity.type
_entity.pdbx_description
1 polymer ?
#
loop_
_entity_poly.entity_id
_entity_poly.type
_entity_poly.pdbx_seq_one_letter_code
_entity_poly.pdbx_strand_id
1 'polypeptide(L)'
;MTTYTTKKAEVLAERLAAQQAENERLLAAIQAEQEAHQQRLADALEKAGPARVALVEDLLEQFGIGPAEHAQQRNKRTGEVIRDKRTGRPKTVDPDPGETARMERLADAIADLRERASSAAAQPPAGPEQLAS
;
A
#
# COMPACT_ATOMS: atom_id res chain seq x y z
N MET A 1 44.78 53.80 -6.97
CA MET A 1 43.35 53.38 -6.90
C MET A 1 43.16 51.86 -6.98
N THR A 2 44.11 51.08 -7.51
CA THR A 2 43.97 49.62 -7.72
C THR A 2 43.88 48.79 -6.43
N THR A 3 44.53 49.20 -5.35
CA THR A 3 44.56 48.44 -4.08
C THR A 3 43.23 48.43 -3.31
N TYR A 4 42.42 49.48 -3.45
CA TYR A 4 41.11 49.60 -2.79
C TYR A 4 40.06 48.69 -3.44
N THR A 5 40.10 48.59 -4.77
CA THR A 5 39.21 47.71 -5.54
C THR A 5 39.51 46.23 -5.33
N THR A 6 40.79 45.86 -5.19
CA THR A 6 41.19 44.46 -4.89
C THR A 6 40.72 44.03 -3.50
N LYS A 7 40.93 44.86 -2.47
CA LYS A 7 40.43 44.58 -1.11
C LYS A 7 38.91 44.44 -1.05
N LYS A 8 38.17 45.27 -1.80
CA LYS A 8 36.71 45.17 -1.88
C LYS A 8 36.27 43.88 -2.57
N ALA A 9 37.00 43.42 -3.60
CA ALA A 9 36.72 42.15 -4.28
C ALA A 9 36.97 40.94 -3.37
N GLU A 10 38.04 40.96 -2.57
CA GLU A 10 38.34 39.91 -1.58
C GLU A 10 37.22 39.78 -0.52
N VAL A 11 36.79 40.90 0.05
CA VAL A 11 35.69 40.92 1.04
C VAL A 11 34.37 40.42 0.44
N LEU A 12 34.09 40.72 -0.83
CA LEU A 12 32.90 40.21 -1.52
C LEU A 12 33.01 38.70 -1.80
N ALA A 13 34.20 38.21 -2.15
CA ALA A 13 34.44 36.78 -2.37
C ALA A 13 34.30 35.99 -1.06
N GLU A 14 34.83 36.49 0.05
CA GLU A 14 34.66 35.89 1.38
C GLU A 14 33.18 35.85 1.79
N ARG A 15 32.46 36.96 1.57
CA ARG A 15 31.02 37.02 1.89
C ARG A 15 30.20 36.06 1.02
N LEU A 16 30.55 35.92 -0.26
CA LEU A 16 29.89 34.98 -1.17
C LEU A 16 30.17 33.53 -0.76
N ALA A 17 31.42 33.20 -0.41
CA ALA A 17 31.80 31.87 0.07
C ALA A 17 31.10 31.52 1.39
N ALA A 18 30.98 32.49 2.32
CA ALA A 18 30.24 32.30 3.56
C ALA A 18 28.74 32.04 3.31
N GLN A 19 28.13 32.78 2.38
CA GLN A 19 26.73 32.56 1.98
C GLN A 19 26.53 31.21 1.28
N GLN A 20 27.48 30.79 0.45
CA GLN A 20 27.42 29.47 -0.21
C GLN A 20 27.51 28.34 0.81
N ALA A 21 28.44 28.42 1.76
CA ALA A 21 28.55 27.44 2.84
C ALA A 21 27.30 27.40 3.73
N GLU A 22 26.67 28.54 3.99
CA GLU A 22 25.40 28.60 4.73
C GLU A 22 24.25 27.97 3.94
N ASN A 23 24.14 28.28 2.65
CA ASN A 23 23.13 27.66 1.77
C ASN A 23 23.31 26.15 1.67
N GLU A 24 24.53 25.65 1.52
CA GLU A 24 24.84 24.22 1.49
C GLU A 24 24.43 23.52 2.80
N ARG A 25 24.71 24.15 3.94
CA ARG A 25 24.28 23.64 5.25
C ARG A 25 22.76 23.58 5.37
N LEU A 26 22.06 24.62 4.91
CA LEU A 26 20.61 24.67 4.93
C LEU A 26 20.01 23.59 4.01
N LEU A 27 20.56 23.41 2.81
CA LEU A 27 20.12 22.36 1.90
C LEU A 27 20.34 20.96 2.50
N ALA A 28 21.50 20.72 3.12
CA ALA A 28 21.78 19.46 3.79
C ALA A 28 20.82 19.20 4.97
N ALA A 29 20.50 20.24 5.76
CA ALA A 29 19.54 20.13 6.85
C ALA A 29 18.12 19.82 6.35
N ILE A 30 17.69 20.49 5.27
CA ILE A 30 16.38 20.25 4.64
C ILE A 30 16.31 18.82 4.10
N GLN A 31 17.37 18.34 3.45
CA GLN A 31 17.43 16.96 2.95
C GLN A 31 17.33 15.95 4.09
N ALA A 32 18.12 16.13 5.16
CA ALA A 32 18.07 15.24 6.32
C ALA A 32 16.67 15.23 6.98
N GLU A 33 16.00 16.39 7.05
CA GLU A 33 14.64 16.47 7.60
C GLU A 33 13.61 15.78 6.70
N GLN A 34 13.74 15.94 5.38
CA GLN A 34 12.89 15.24 4.41
C GLN A 34 13.08 13.72 4.48
N GLU A 35 14.32 13.24 4.56
CA GLU A 35 14.63 11.82 4.72
C GLU A 35 14.03 11.26 6.01
N ALA A 36 14.20 11.97 7.14
CA ALA A 36 13.61 11.57 8.41
C ALA A 36 12.07 11.57 8.35
N HIS A 37 11.45 12.52 7.64
CA HIS A 37 10.01 12.55 7.45
C HIS A 37 9.52 11.36 6.59
N GLN A 38 10.21 11.06 5.49
CA GLN A 38 9.91 9.92 4.63
C GLN A 38 10.03 8.60 5.37
N GLN A 39 11.06 8.44 6.21
CA GLN A 39 11.22 7.26 7.07
C GLN A 39 10.04 7.10 8.03
N ARG A 40 9.62 8.18 8.72
CA ARG A 40 8.45 8.12 9.62
C ARG A 40 7.17 7.76 8.87
N LEU A 41 6.99 8.26 7.64
CA LEU A 41 5.85 7.91 6.80
C LEU A 41 5.89 6.44 6.38
N ALA A 42 7.06 5.93 5.99
CA ALA A 42 7.25 4.52 5.65
C ALA A 42 6.89 3.61 6.84
N ASP A 43 7.44 3.89 8.02
CA ASP A 43 7.16 3.14 9.26
C ASP A 43 5.67 3.15 9.63
N ALA A 44 5.00 4.30 9.44
CA ALA A 44 3.57 4.45 9.70
C ALA A 44 2.74 3.65 8.70
N LEU A 45 3.11 3.65 7.42
CA LEU A 45 2.42 2.91 6.36
C LEU A 45 2.59 1.40 6.51
N GLU A 46 3.79 0.95 6.89
CA GLU A 46 4.10 -0.45 7.20
C GLU A 46 3.18 -0.96 8.30
N LYS A 47 3.09 -0.24 9.43
CA LYS A 47 2.23 -0.61 10.56
C LYS A 47 0.74 -0.52 10.24
N ALA A 48 0.35 0.42 9.37
CA ALA A 48 -1.04 0.58 8.95
C ALA A 48 -1.50 -0.51 7.97
N GLY A 49 -0.59 -1.16 7.24
CA GLY A 49 -0.91 -2.25 6.30
C GLY A 49 -1.66 -3.41 6.96
N PRO A 50 -1.06 -4.08 7.98
CA PRO A 50 -1.70 -5.15 8.72
C PRO A 50 -3.01 -4.74 9.39
N ALA A 51 -3.09 -3.52 9.93
CA ALA A 51 -4.31 -3.01 10.55
C ALA A 51 -5.46 -2.85 9.55
N ARG A 52 -5.18 -2.40 8.32
CA ARG A 52 -6.18 -2.32 7.24
C ARG A 52 -6.65 -3.71 6.80
N VAL A 53 -5.73 -4.67 6.70
CA VAL A 53 -6.05 -6.07 6.35
C VAL A 53 -6.99 -6.66 7.40
N ALA A 54 -6.62 -6.54 8.69
CA ALA A 54 -7.44 -7.05 9.79
C ALA A 54 -8.85 -6.44 9.81
N LEU A 55 -8.98 -5.13 9.58
CA LEU A 55 -10.29 -4.48 9.49
C LEU A 55 -11.16 -5.04 8.36
N VAL A 56 -10.58 -5.31 7.19
CA VAL A 56 -11.33 -5.89 6.06
C VAL A 56 -11.78 -7.31 6.37
N GLU A 57 -10.92 -8.11 6.99
CA GLU A 57 -11.25 -9.48 7.41
C GLU A 57 -12.38 -9.50 8.45
N ASP A 58 -12.30 -8.64 9.47
CA ASP A 58 -13.34 -8.49 10.49
C ASP A 58 -14.69 -8.10 9.88
N LEU A 59 -14.70 -7.19 8.89
CA LEU A 59 -15.91 -6.79 8.20
C LEU A 59 -16.51 -7.94 7.38
N LEU A 60 -15.68 -8.71 6.66
CA LEU A 60 -16.16 -9.87 5.92
C LEU A 60 -16.79 -10.91 6.83
N GLU A 61 -16.19 -11.17 7.99
CA GLU A 61 -16.75 -12.05 9.01
C GLU A 61 -18.07 -11.51 9.58
N GLN A 62 -18.09 -10.22 9.97
CA GLN A 62 -19.27 -9.59 10.57
C GLN A 62 -20.51 -9.63 9.66
N PHE A 63 -20.31 -9.47 8.35
CA PHE A 63 -21.38 -9.52 7.37
C PHE A 63 -21.61 -10.91 6.76
N GLY A 64 -20.84 -11.93 7.15
CA GLY A 64 -20.93 -13.29 6.61
C GLY A 64 -20.67 -13.34 5.11
N ILE A 65 -19.85 -12.42 4.59
CA ILE A 65 -19.57 -12.28 3.15
C ILE A 65 -18.45 -13.26 2.81
N GLY A 66 -18.82 -14.42 2.28
CA GLY A 66 -17.92 -15.42 1.74
C GLY A 66 -18.19 -15.70 0.25
N PRO A 67 -17.29 -16.41 -0.45
CA PRO A 67 -17.57 -16.89 -1.79
C PRO A 67 -18.86 -17.72 -1.78
N ALA A 68 -19.79 -17.40 -2.69
CA ALA A 68 -21.09 -18.04 -2.74
C ALA A 68 -20.94 -19.53 -3.10
N GLU A 69 -21.20 -20.41 -2.14
CA GLU A 69 -21.16 -21.86 -2.36
C GLU A 69 -22.40 -22.34 -3.14
N HIS A 70 -22.23 -23.40 -3.93
CA HIS A 70 -23.34 -24.09 -4.59
C HIS A 70 -24.25 -24.76 -3.55
N ALA A 71 -25.28 -24.05 -3.11
CA ALA A 71 -26.26 -24.59 -2.18
C ALA A 71 -27.11 -25.68 -2.85
N GLN A 72 -27.39 -26.77 -2.13
CA GLN A 72 -28.32 -27.78 -2.62
C GLN A 72 -29.73 -27.21 -2.72
N GLN A 73 -30.38 -27.43 -3.86
CA GLN A 73 -31.75 -27.01 -4.09
C GLN A 73 -32.68 -27.83 -3.17
N ARG A 74 -33.49 -27.13 -2.38
CA ARG A 74 -34.46 -27.75 -1.46
C ARG A 74 -35.88 -27.39 -1.84
N ASN A 75 -36.81 -28.30 -1.60
CA ASN A 75 -38.23 -28.02 -1.74
C ASN A 75 -38.65 -27.02 -0.66
N LYS A 76 -39.15 -25.84 -1.07
CA LYS A 76 -39.53 -24.75 -0.15
C LYS A 76 -40.63 -25.13 0.85
N ARG A 77 -41.43 -26.16 0.55
CA ARG A 77 -42.54 -26.60 1.41
C ARG A 77 -42.15 -27.71 2.38
N THR A 78 -41.23 -28.59 2.01
CA THR A 78 -40.90 -29.80 2.80
C THR A 78 -39.46 -29.80 3.33
N GLY A 79 -38.58 -28.93 2.82
CA GLY A 79 -37.17 -28.86 3.22
C GLY A 79 -36.26 -29.95 2.62
N GLU A 80 -36.83 -30.92 1.90
CA GLU A 80 -36.10 -32.03 1.30
C GLU A 80 -35.22 -31.58 0.13
N VAL A 81 -34.06 -32.22 0.00
CA VAL A 81 -33.11 -31.98 -1.09
C VAL A 81 -33.67 -32.53 -2.39
N ILE A 82 -33.79 -31.66 -3.40
CA ILE A 82 -34.23 -32.04 -4.74
C ILE A 82 -33.09 -32.79 -5.41
N ARG A 83 -33.37 -33.99 -5.92
CA ARG A 83 -32.40 -34.82 -6.64
C ARG A 83 -32.78 -34.96 -8.11
N ASP A 84 -31.78 -35.07 -8.97
CA ASP A 84 -31.96 -35.37 -10.37
C ASP A 84 -32.49 -36.81 -10.55
N LYS A 85 -33.56 -36.98 -11.32
CA LYS A 85 -34.22 -38.29 -11.50
C LYS A 85 -33.38 -39.30 -12.29
N ARG A 86 -32.42 -38.83 -13.09
CA ARG A 86 -31.62 -39.65 -13.99
C ARG A 86 -30.30 -40.07 -13.36
N THR A 87 -29.71 -39.20 -12.54
CA THR A 87 -28.39 -39.43 -11.91
C THR A 87 -28.45 -39.65 -10.40
N GLY A 88 -29.57 -39.35 -9.74
CA GLY A 88 -29.75 -39.46 -8.29
C GLY A 88 -28.96 -38.43 -7.47
N ARG A 89 -28.20 -37.54 -8.13
CA ARG A 89 -27.38 -36.51 -7.48
C ARG A 89 -28.25 -35.33 -7.01
N PRO A 90 -27.91 -34.66 -5.90
CA PRO A 90 -28.56 -33.40 -5.51
C PRO A 90 -28.48 -32.38 -6.63
N LYS A 91 -29.61 -31.70 -6.90
CA LYS A 91 -29.58 -30.48 -7.71
C LYS A 91 -28.98 -29.37 -6.88
N THR A 92 -28.06 -28.62 -7.45
CA THR A 92 -27.48 -27.42 -6.86
C THR A 92 -28.10 -26.18 -7.47
N VAL A 93 -28.19 -25.12 -6.66
CA VAL A 93 -28.44 -23.77 -7.15
C VAL A 93 -27.09 -23.21 -7.54
N ASP A 94 -26.96 -22.77 -8.79
CA ASP A 94 -25.75 -22.11 -9.23
C ASP A 94 -25.71 -20.70 -8.62
N PRO A 95 -24.58 -20.31 -8.00
CA PRO A 95 -24.39 -18.96 -7.52
C PRO A 95 -24.40 -17.99 -8.69
N ASP A 96 -24.78 -16.73 -8.44
CA ASP A 96 -24.72 -15.67 -9.46
C ASP A 96 -23.27 -15.56 -9.97
N PRO A 97 -23.00 -15.85 -11.26
CA PRO A 97 -21.65 -15.78 -11.82
C PRO A 97 -21.01 -14.40 -11.62
N GLY A 98 -21.82 -13.33 -11.61
CA GLY A 98 -21.34 -11.98 -11.36
C GLY A 98 -20.91 -11.73 -9.91
N GLU A 99 -21.58 -12.37 -8.96
CA GLU A 99 -21.22 -12.33 -7.54
C GLU A 99 -19.97 -13.14 -7.26
N THR A 100 -19.87 -14.36 -7.82
CA THR A 100 -18.68 -15.19 -7.73
C THR A 100 -17.44 -14.45 -8.25
N ALA A 101 -17.52 -13.85 -9.45
CA ALA A 101 -16.42 -13.09 -10.02
C ALA A 101 -16.09 -11.77 -9.25
N ARG A 102 -17.03 -11.22 -8.48
CA ARG A 102 -16.74 -10.09 -7.57
C ARG A 102 -15.99 -10.58 -6.33
N MET A 103 -16.41 -11.72 -5.76
CA MET A 103 -15.77 -12.30 -4.58
C MET A 103 -14.36 -12.83 -4.88
N GLU A 104 -14.15 -13.43 -6.04
CA GLU A 104 -12.80 -13.83 -6.50
C GLU A 104 -11.87 -12.62 -6.60
N ARG A 105 -12.30 -11.55 -7.27
CA ARG A 105 -11.51 -10.30 -7.35
C ARG A 105 -11.20 -9.69 -5.99
N LEU A 106 -12.14 -9.78 -5.05
CA LEU A 106 -11.94 -9.30 -3.69
C LEU A 106 -10.91 -10.17 -2.95
N ALA A 107 -10.99 -11.50 -3.10
CA ALA A 107 -10.02 -12.42 -2.52
C ALA A 107 -8.61 -12.19 -3.07
N ASP A 108 -8.47 -11.99 -4.38
CA ASP A 108 -7.20 -11.66 -5.03
C ASP A 108 -6.65 -10.33 -4.50
N ALA A 109 -7.49 -9.30 -4.40
CA ALA A 109 -7.08 -8.00 -3.86
C ALA A 109 -6.61 -8.07 -2.39
N ILE A 110 -7.24 -8.92 -1.57
CA ILE A 110 -6.82 -9.16 -0.19
C ILE A 110 -5.49 -9.92 -0.14
N ALA A 111 -5.30 -10.91 -1.02
CA ALA A 111 -4.03 -11.62 -1.14
C ALA A 111 -2.88 -10.68 -1.54
N ASP A 112 -3.09 -9.84 -2.56
CA ASP A 112 -2.15 -8.80 -2.97
C ASP A 112 -1.87 -7.82 -1.83
N LEU A 113 -2.90 -7.41 -1.08
CA LEU A 113 -2.74 -6.51 0.06
C LEU A 113 -1.90 -7.15 1.17
N ARG A 114 -2.09 -8.44 1.44
CA ARG A 114 -1.28 -9.21 2.41
C ARG A 114 0.17 -9.34 1.95
N GLU A 115 0.41 -9.64 0.68
CA GLU A 115 1.78 -9.74 0.13
C GLU A 115 2.50 -8.39 0.14
N ARG A 116 1.78 -7.29 -0.14
CA ARG A 116 2.35 -5.94 -0.02
C ARG A 116 2.60 -5.55 1.42
N ALA A 117 1.71 -5.90 2.34
CA ALA A 117 1.92 -5.64 3.77
C ALA A 117 3.11 -6.43 4.33
N SER A 118 3.35 -7.66 3.86
CA SER A 118 4.52 -8.45 4.27
C SER A 118 5.82 -8.00 3.58
N SER A 119 5.74 -7.57 2.32
CA SER A 119 6.91 -7.11 1.55
C SER A 119 7.35 -5.69 1.92
N ALA A 120 6.42 -4.81 2.30
CA ALA A 120 6.74 -3.49 2.84
C ALA A 120 7.53 -3.56 4.15
N ALA A 121 7.35 -4.62 4.93
CA ALA A 121 8.16 -4.89 6.12
C ALA A 121 9.57 -5.43 5.81
N ALA A 122 9.85 -5.80 4.56
CA ALA A 122 11.10 -6.44 4.14
C ALA A 122 11.99 -5.57 3.24
N GLN A 123 11.48 -4.48 2.66
CA GLN A 123 12.27 -3.58 1.82
C GLN A 123 12.79 -2.38 2.63
N PRO A 124 14.11 -2.26 2.87
CA PRO A 124 14.67 -1.01 3.36
C PRO A 124 14.37 0.09 2.33
N PRO A 125 14.14 1.34 2.77
CA PRO A 125 13.84 2.44 1.85
C PRO A 125 14.94 2.53 0.79
N ALA A 126 14.55 2.47 -0.48
CA ALA A 126 15.47 2.62 -1.60
C ALA A 126 16.18 3.97 -1.46
N GLY A 127 17.49 3.93 -1.24
CA GLY A 127 18.33 5.11 -1.17
C GLY A 127 18.31 5.88 -2.50
N PRO A 128 18.60 7.19 -2.48
CA PRO A 128 18.38 8.14 -3.58
C PRO A 128 19.23 7.91 -4.86
N GLU A 129 19.93 6.78 -5.02
CA GLU A 129 20.85 6.55 -6.13
C GLU A 129 20.18 6.11 -7.45
N GLN A 130 18.87 5.82 -7.47
CA GLN A 130 18.21 5.29 -8.69
C GLN A 130 17.53 6.33 -9.60
N LEU A 131 17.60 7.62 -9.27
CA LEU A 131 17.04 8.69 -10.12
C LEU A 131 18.07 9.36 -11.05
N ALA A 132 19.27 8.80 -11.15
CA ALA A 132 20.31 9.26 -12.07
C ALA A 132 20.71 8.15 -13.05
N SER A 133 19.84 7.86 -14.02
CA SER A 133 20.22 7.17 -15.27
C SER A 133 19.32 7.63 -16.41
#